data_AF-T5AA25-F1
#
_entry.id   AF-T5AA25-F1
#
_cell.length_a   1.000
_cell.length_b   1.000
_cell.length_c   1.000
_cell.angle_alpha   90.00
_cell.angle_beta   90.00
_cell.angle_gamma   90.00
#
_symmetry.space_group_name_H-M   'P 1'
#
loop_
_entity.id
_entity.type
_entity.pdbx_description
1 polymer ?
#
loop_
_entity_poly.entity_id
_entity_poly.type
_entity_poly.pdbx_seq_one_letter_code
_entity_poly.pdbx_strand_id
1 'polypeptide(L)'
;MPGFFDAAQIRDALHNQALPAVEAIAANESLRSLRRFDRDDPPPYASSTDSERLDESLPRLSQEDIEALLDPPCTDEERYWVANTMQSSLSPGELYYEECRFEAVRLERYRFRHMIFRGKKGTRRFGVLVRRNVKRRWQKLGIWNPAWGFPGRNAGPNDKTYTWNWWWRQPGGFTNIEGKQLIDRALLLRQNLRRGESVPVLPRSHLQHDTTPSQADSFLLSRPWFLYRLESSEESEKHYRLDLPPQDPRPKTLRQHVRAWWKDRGDWRDDFSTIDGPLAWKWRHESPSPEPEPLEHFEPTSDEEDNPIETMELTPSEIDALEAIELPSSELPDKFWTISPGDHPPFFPGQQTAPAHHAIAARAH
;
A
#
# COMPACT_ATOMS: atom_id res chain seq x y z
N MET A 1 -28.83 17.74 -5.77
CA MET A 1 -27.40 18.12 -5.66
C MET A 1 -27.33 19.63 -5.76
N PRO A 2 -26.62 20.34 -4.87
CA PRO A 2 -26.38 21.77 -5.05
C PRO A 2 -25.49 21.96 -6.28
N GLY A 3 -25.88 22.89 -7.18
CA GLY A 3 -25.15 23.16 -8.41
C GLY A 3 -23.77 23.76 -8.13
N PHE A 4 -22.79 23.36 -8.93
CA PHE A 4 -21.47 24.00 -8.97
C PHE A 4 -21.63 25.51 -9.19
N PHE A 5 -20.86 26.32 -8.46
CA PHE A 5 -20.87 27.77 -8.62
C PHE A 5 -20.55 28.14 -10.07
N ASP A 6 -21.43 28.91 -10.70
CA ASP A 6 -21.19 29.38 -12.06
C ASP A 6 -20.17 30.53 -12.09
N ALA A 7 -19.60 30.80 -13.27
CA ALA A 7 -18.59 31.83 -13.45
C ALA A 7 -19.08 33.25 -13.09
N ALA A 8 -20.40 33.49 -13.12
CA ALA A 8 -20.98 34.77 -12.70
C ALA A 8 -21.00 34.87 -11.18
N GLN A 9 -21.33 33.80 -10.46
CA GLN A 9 -21.30 33.74 -9.00
C GLN A 9 -19.88 33.92 -8.44
N ILE A 10 -18.86 33.35 -9.09
CA ILE A 10 -17.46 33.56 -8.70
C ILE A 10 -17.06 35.02 -8.90
N ARG A 11 -17.43 35.62 -10.03
CA ARG A 11 -17.13 37.03 -10.32
C ARG A 11 -17.84 37.97 -9.36
N ASP A 12 -19.09 37.69 -9.00
CA ASP A 12 -19.85 38.47 -8.03
C ASP A 12 -19.27 38.33 -6.62
N ALA A 13 -18.82 37.14 -6.22
CA ALA A 13 -18.12 36.96 -4.95
C ALA A 13 -16.79 37.74 -4.90
N LEU A 14 -16.04 37.74 -6.01
CA LEU A 14 -14.80 38.51 -6.13
C LEU A 14 -15.05 40.02 -6.01
N HIS A 15 -16.04 40.55 -6.73
CA HIS A 15 -16.33 41.98 -6.73
C HIS A 15 -17.00 42.47 -5.45
N ASN A 16 -17.94 41.70 -4.89
CA ASN A 16 -18.77 42.17 -3.79
C ASN A 16 -18.21 41.80 -2.41
N GLN A 17 -17.33 40.81 -2.31
CA GLN A 17 -16.80 40.34 -1.02
C GLN A 17 -15.29 40.51 -0.93
N ALA A 18 -14.54 40.00 -1.91
CA ALA A 18 -13.07 40.00 -1.83
C ALA A 18 -12.46 41.39 -2.01
N LEU A 19 -12.88 42.15 -3.03
CA LEU A 19 -12.33 43.49 -3.28
C LEU A 19 -12.57 44.48 -2.14
N PRO A 20 -13.78 44.61 -1.56
CA PRO A 20 -14.01 45.51 -0.43
C PRO A 20 -13.21 45.12 0.82
N ALA A 21 -13.00 43.82 1.06
CA ALA A 21 -12.18 43.36 2.17
C ALA A 21 -10.70 43.74 2.00
N VAL A 22 -10.17 43.63 0.77
CA VAL A 22 -8.79 44.04 0.46
C VAL A 22 -8.64 45.56 0.57
N GLU A 23 -9.61 46.34 0.08
CA GLU A 23 -9.62 47.79 0.24
C GLU A 23 -9.69 48.21 1.71
N ALA A 24 -10.49 47.52 2.53
CA ALA A 24 -10.56 47.78 3.97
C ALA A 24 -9.23 47.48 4.69
N ILE A 25 -8.50 46.43 4.29
CA ILE A 25 -7.16 46.13 4.79
C ILE A 25 -6.16 47.21 4.34
N ALA A 26 -6.23 47.66 3.09
CA ALA A 26 -5.35 48.70 2.54
C ALA A 26 -5.61 50.09 3.16
N ALA A 27 -6.85 50.38 3.55
CA ALA A 27 -7.27 51.60 4.24
C ALA A 27 -6.98 51.58 5.74
N ASN A 28 -6.64 50.42 6.32
CA ASN A 28 -6.37 50.30 7.75
C ASN A 28 -4.98 50.89 8.09
N GLU A 29 -5.02 52.10 8.66
CA GLU A 29 -3.84 52.90 9.01
C GLU A 29 -2.97 52.24 10.09
N SER A 30 -3.56 51.40 10.95
CA SER A 30 -2.81 50.65 11.97
C SER A 30 -1.87 49.59 11.37
N LEU A 31 -2.21 49.02 10.21
CA LEU A 31 -1.36 48.07 9.48
C LEU A 31 -0.22 48.76 8.72
N ARG A 32 -0.33 50.08 8.46
CA ARG A 32 0.77 50.87 7.88
C ARG A 32 1.94 51.07 8.85
N SER A 33 1.74 50.87 10.15
CA SER A 33 2.81 50.90 11.15
C SER A 33 3.78 49.71 11.05
N LEU A 34 3.43 48.67 10.26
CA LEU A 34 4.27 47.51 9.95
C LEU A 34 5.17 47.72 8.71
N ARG A 35 5.51 48.97 8.37
CA ARG A 35 6.53 49.31 7.35
C ARG A 35 7.93 48.99 7.87
N ARG A 36 8.23 47.71 8.01
CA ARG A 36 9.56 47.19 8.34
C ARG A 36 10.50 47.22 7.11
N PHE A 37 9.95 47.44 5.92
CA PHE A 37 10.64 47.36 4.64
C PHE A 37 10.95 48.72 3.97
N ASP A 38 10.49 49.84 4.54
CA ASP A 38 10.80 51.20 4.03
C ASP A 38 12.02 51.84 4.73
N ARG A 39 12.77 51.08 5.55
CA ARG A 39 14.06 51.53 6.09
C ARG A 39 15.15 51.23 5.07
N ASP A 40 15.69 52.28 4.44
CA ASP A 40 16.82 52.22 3.50
C ASP A 40 18.16 51.84 4.16
N ASP A 41 18.23 51.86 5.50
CA ASP A 41 19.43 51.42 6.21
C ASP A 41 19.27 49.96 6.67
N PRO A 42 20.08 49.02 6.15
CA PRO A 42 20.13 47.68 6.68
C PRO A 42 20.52 47.75 8.16
N PRO A 43 19.91 46.95 9.05
CA PRO A 43 20.34 46.90 10.44
C PRO A 43 21.84 46.57 10.48
N PRO A 44 22.61 47.17 11.42
CA PRO A 44 24.03 46.91 11.52
C PRO A 44 24.23 45.41 11.69
N TYR A 45 24.93 44.79 10.73
CA TYR A 45 25.40 43.42 10.82
C TYR A 45 26.39 43.34 11.98
N ALA A 46 25.88 43.12 13.20
CA ALA A 46 26.67 42.57 14.26
C ALA A 46 27.02 41.14 13.84
N SER A 47 28.27 40.93 13.42
CA SER A 47 28.85 39.62 13.21
C SER A 47 28.88 38.89 14.55
N SER A 48 27.76 38.26 14.90
CA SER A 48 27.64 37.42 16.08
C SER A 48 28.42 36.13 15.84
N THR A 49 29.65 36.10 16.32
CA THR A 49 30.45 34.88 16.47
C THR A 49 30.07 34.07 17.70
N ASP A 50 28.99 34.43 18.39
CA ASP A 50 28.37 33.58 19.41
C ASP A 50 27.52 32.51 18.71
N SER A 51 28.20 31.48 18.19
CA SER A 51 27.56 30.18 18.07
C SER A 51 27.47 29.58 19.48
N GLU A 52 26.63 30.17 20.33
CA GLU A 52 26.02 29.41 21.40
C GLU A 52 25.26 28.30 20.69
N ARG A 53 25.87 27.10 20.69
CA ARG A 53 25.13 25.87 20.50
C ARG A 53 24.06 25.91 21.59
N LEU A 54 22.86 26.37 21.22
CA LEU A 54 21.64 26.15 21.97
C LEU A 54 21.58 24.65 22.19
N ASP A 55 22.07 24.23 23.35
CA ASP A 55 21.79 22.95 23.96
C ASP A 55 20.32 22.99 24.41
N GLU A 56 19.43 23.18 23.42
CA GLU A 56 18.00 22.97 23.52
C GLU A 56 17.78 21.48 23.69
N SER A 57 18.16 21.00 24.87
CA SER A 57 17.64 19.78 25.43
C SER A 57 16.13 20.00 25.63
N LEU A 58 15.37 19.80 24.55
CA LEU A 58 13.92 19.71 24.61
C LEU A 58 13.57 18.84 25.83
N PRO A 59 12.66 19.30 26.71
CA PRO A 59 12.33 18.55 27.91
C PRO A 59 11.96 17.13 27.51
N ARG A 60 12.75 16.16 28.01
CA ARG A 60 12.46 14.75 27.77
C ARG A 60 11.11 14.45 28.42
N LEU A 61 10.09 14.26 27.59
CA LEU A 61 8.79 13.80 28.07
C LEU A 61 8.96 12.52 28.88
N SER A 62 8.28 12.42 30.02
CA SER A 62 8.26 11.17 30.76
C SER A 62 7.51 10.10 29.97
N GLN A 63 7.73 8.83 30.29
CA GLN A 63 7.00 7.74 29.65
C GLN A 63 5.48 7.87 29.88
N GLU A 64 5.07 8.35 31.06
CA GLU A 64 3.66 8.60 31.39
C GLU A 64 3.06 9.72 30.55
N ASP A 65 3.82 10.79 30.28
CA ASP A 65 3.37 11.88 29.41
C ASP A 65 3.22 11.42 27.96
N ILE A 66 4.17 10.60 27.47
CA ILE A 66 4.09 10.00 26.13
C ILE A 66 2.84 9.12 26.03
N GLU A 67 2.58 8.28 27.03
CA GLU A 67 1.39 7.42 27.06
C GLU A 67 0.10 8.24 27.11
N ALA A 68 0.03 9.28 27.94
CA ALA A 68 -1.12 10.16 28.03
C ALA A 68 -1.40 10.93 26.73
N LEU A 69 -0.36 11.29 25.96
CA LEU A 69 -0.50 11.93 24.65
C LEU A 69 -0.99 10.96 23.58
N LEU A 70 -0.55 9.71 23.61
CA LEU A 70 -0.89 8.71 22.60
C LEU A 70 -2.19 7.94 22.91
N ASP A 71 -2.63 7.86 24.16
CA ASP A 71 -3.83 7.11 24.59
C ASP A 71 -5.12 7.57 23.90
N PRO A 72 -5.42 8.89 23.77
CA PRO A 72 -6.68 9.36 23.22
C PRO A 72 -6.96 8.82 21.81
N PRO A 73 -8.23 8.63 21.42
CA PRO A 73 -8.61 8.21 20.07
C PRO A 73 -8.05 9.13 18.96
N CYS A 74 -8.04 8.64 17.72
CA CYS A 74 -7.60 9.45 16.58
C CYS A 74 -8.52 10.66 16.37
N THR A 75 -7.94 11.83 16.15
CA THR A 75 -8.65 13.06 15.77
C THR A 75 -9.16 12.96 14.32
N ASP A 76 -10.05 13.87 13.91
CA ASP A 76 -10.52 13.93 12.52
C ASP A 76 -9.39 14.13 11.51
N GLU A 77 -8.41 14.96 11.86
CA GLU A 77 -7.23 15.22 11.02
C GLU A 77 -6.34 13.98 10.92
N GLU A 78 -6.07 13.31 12.03
CA GLU A 78 -5.28 12.06 12.02
C GLU A 78 -5.99 10.98 11.19
N ARG A 79 -7.32 10.85 11.33
CA ARG A 79 -8.09 9.91 10.50
C ARG A 79 -7.98 10.23 9.01
N TYR A 80 -8.04 11.51 8.65
CA TYR A 80 -7.85 11.94 7.27
C TYR A 80 -6.47 11.50 6.74
N TRP A 81 -5.40 11.69 7.53
CA TRP A 81 -4.05 11.28 7.15
C TRP A 81 -3.89 9.77 7.07
N VAL A 82 -4.43 9.00 8.03
CA VAL A 82 -4.46 7.53 7.96
C VAL A 82 -5.13 7.07 6.65
N ALA A 83 -6.32 7.59 6.36
CA ALA A 83 -7.06 7.21 5.17
C ALA A 83 -6.34 7.58 3.87
N ASN A 84 -5.74 8.77 3.82
CA ASN A 84 -4.95 9.24 2.68
C ASN A 84 -3.70 8.37 2.46
N THR A 85 -2.97 8.03 3.52
CA THR A 85 -1.77 7.17 3.46
C THR A 85 -2.12 5.75 3.03
N MET A 86 -3.25 5.22 3.48
CA MET A 86 -3.66 3.85 3.19
C MET A 86 -4.45 3.69 1.89
N GLN A 87 -4.80 4.77 1.18
CA GLN A 87 -5.79 4.75 0.08
C GLN A 87 -5.51 3.72 -1.04
N SER A 88 -4.25 3.38 -1.30
CA SER A 88 -3.87 2.36 -2.28
C SER A 88 -3.85 0.93 -1.73
N SER A 89 -3.90 0.73 -0.41
CA SER A 89 -3.76 -0.57 0.25
C SER A 89 -4.90 -1.55 -0.06
N LEU A 90 -6.05 -1.04 -0.51
CA LEU A 90 -7.20 -1.84 -0.94
C LEU A 90 -7.25 -2.04 -2.46
N SER A 91 -6.28 -1.50 -3.21
CA SER A 91 -6.17 -1.74 -4.64
C SER A 91 -5.88 -3.22 -4.89
N PRO A 92 -6.63 -3.91 -5.77
CA PRO A 92 -6.37 -5.31 -6.08
C PRO A 92 -4.96 -5.49 -6.67
N GLY A 93 -4.48 -4.53 -7.46
CA GLY A 93 -3.15 -4.58 -8.06
C GLY A 93 -2.03 -4.53 -7.03
N GLU A 94 -2.14 -3.62 -6.06
CA GLU A 94 -1.16 -3.44 -4.98
C GLU A 94 -1.17 -4.63 -4.02
N LEU A 95 -2.35 -5.10 -3.64
CA LEU A 95 -2.50 -6.24 -2.75
C LEU A 95 -1.97 -7.54 -3.39
N TYR A 96 -2.27 -7.76 -4.68
CA TYR A 96 -1.75 -8.90 -5.43
C TYR A 96 -0.22 -8.84 -5.54
N TYR A 97 0.35 -7.66 -5.76
CA TYR A 97 1.79 -7.46 -5.78
C TYR A 97 2.45 -7.78 -4.45
N GLU A 98 1.92 -7.26 -3.34
CA GLU A 98 2.44 -7.54 -2.01
C GLU A 98 2.41 -9.04 -1.71
N GLU A 99 1.31 -9.72 -2.00
CA GLU A 99 1.25 -11.18 -1.84
C GLU A 99 2.26 -11.93 -2.70
N CYS A 100 2.47 -11.48 -3.94
CA CYS A 100 3.51 -12.05 -4.81
C CYS A 100 4.92 -11.83 -4.23
N ARG A 101 5.20 -10.66 -3.66
CA ARG A 101 6.50 -10.34 -3.03
C ARG A 101 6.78 -11.30 -1.88
N PHE A 102 5.80 -11.52 -1.01
CA PHE A 102 5.94 -12.44 0.11
C PHE A 102 6.02 -13.89 -0.31
N GLU A 103 5.24 -14.29 -1.30
CA GLU A 103 5.30 -15.65 -1.84
C GLU A 103 6.66 -15.93 -2.48
N ALA A 104 7.25 -14.95 -3.17
CA ALA A 104 8.62 -15.05 -3.68
C ALA A 104 9.63 -15.24 -2.55
N VAL A 105 9.52 -14.48 -1.45
CA VAL A 105 10.40 -14.65 -0.28
C VAL A 105 10.26 -16.05 0.34
N ARG A 106 9.02 -16.55 0.47
CA ARG A 106 8.75 -17.91 0.98
C ARG A 106 9.41 -18.98 0.10
N LEU A 107 9.34 -18.81 -1.22
CA LEU A 107 9.90 -19.74 -2.20
C LEU A 107 11.37 -19.47 -2.54
N GLU A 108 12.05 -18.53 -1.88
CA GLU A 108 13.42 -18.15 -2.26
C GLU A 108 14.41 -19.30 -2.00
N ARG A 109 14.27 -20.01 -0.87
CA ARG A 109 15.07 -21.22 -0.59
C ARG A 109 14.83 -22.30 -1.64
N TYR A 110 13.59 -22.43 -2.10
CA TYR A 110 13.21 -23.36 -3.14
C TYR A 110 13.89 -23.01 -4.48
N ARG A 111 13.81 -21.74 -4.88
CA ARG A 111 14.45 -21.20 -6.08
C ARG A 111 15.94 -21.55 -6.18
N PHE A 112 16.68 -21.45 -5.06
CA PHE A 112 18.13 -21.71 -5.07
C PHE A 112 18.49 -23.19 -5.28
N ARG A 113 17.62 -24.11 -4.85
CA ARG A 113 17.85 -25.56 -4.94
C ARG A 113 17.59 -26.11 -6.35
N HIS A 114 16.63 -25.56 -7.08
CA HIS A 114 16.22 -26.12 -8.38
C HIS A 114 16.82 -25.36 -9.57
N MET A 115 17.58 -26.09 -10.40
CA MET A 115 18.32 -25.54 -11.55
C MET A 115 17.40 -24.85 -12.57
N ILE A 116 16.17 -25.32 -12.71
CA ILE A 116 15.20 -24.77 -13.67
C ILE A 116 14.85 -23.29 -13.41
N PHE A 117 15.08 -22.79 -12.20
CA PHE A 117 14.82 -21.40 -11.81
C PHE A 117 16.07 -20.50 -11.90
N ARG A 118 17.20 -21.03 -12.36
CA ARG A 118 18.44 -20.25 -12.55
C ARG A 118 18.46 -19.51 -13.89
N GLY A 119 19.24 -18.42 -13.93
CA GLY A 119 19.40 -17.60 -15.12
C GLY A 119 18.15 -16.78 -15.48
N LYS A 120 18.14 -16.20 -16.70
CA LYS A 120 17.06 -15.32 -17.17
C LYS A 120 15.73 -16.05 -17.34
N LYS A 121 15.74 -17.16 -18.09
CA LYS A 121 14.54 -18.00 -18.27
C LYS A 121 14.02 -18.53 -16.93
N GLY A 122 14.91 -19.05 -16.09
CA GLY A 122 14.51 -19.58 -14.79
C GLY A 122 13.93 -18.53 -13.84
N THR A 123 14.42 -17.29 -13.87
CA THR A 123 13.82 -16.17 -13.11
C THR A 123 12.39 -15.89 -13.56
N ARG A 124 12.10 -15.97 -14.87
CA ARG A 124 10.74 -15.83 -15.40
C ARG A 124 9.84 -17.01 -14.97
N ARG A 125 10.33 -18.25 -15.07
CA ARG A 125 9.61 -19.46 -14.61
C ARG A 125 9.28 -19.38 -13.11
N PHE A 126 10.23 -18.92 -12.30
CA PHE A 126 10.03 -18.70 -10.86
C PHE A 126 8.92 -17.68 -10.60
N GLY A 127 8.92 -16.59 -11.37
CA GLY A 127 7.82 -15.65 -11.32
C GLY A 127 6.47 -16.29 -11.65
N VAL A 128 6.41 -17.15 -12.69
CA VAL A 128 5.16 -17.85 -13.06
C VAL A 128 4.62 -18.66 -11.88
N LEU A 129 5.49 -19.43 -11.23
CA LEU A 129 5.17 -20.21 -10.03
C LEU A 129 4.58 -19.34 -8.91
N VAL A 130 5.26 -18.25 -8.55
CA VAL A 130 4.81 -17.32 -7.50
C VAL A 130 3.40 -16.79 -7.78
N ARG A 131 3.17 -16.27 -8.99
CA ARG A 131 1.87 -15.69 -9.36
C ARG A 131 0.75 -16.72 -9.46
N ARG A 132 1.05 -17.92 -9.96
CA ARG A 132 0.11 -19.05 -9.99
C ARG A 132 -0.41 -19.34 -8.59
N ASN A 133 0.48 -19.45 -7.60
CA ASN A 133 0.11 -19.76 -6.23
C ASN A 133 -0.81 -18.69 -5.63
N VAL A 134 -0.46 -17.41 -5.81
CA VAL A 134 -1.30 -16.28 -5.35
C VAL A 134 -2.65 -16.27 -6.07
N LYS A 135 -2.67 -16.46 -7.40
CA LYS A 135 -3.90 -16.53 -8.20
C LYS A 135 -4.82 -17.66 -7.73
N ARG A 136 -4.30 -18.88 -7.54
CA ARG A 136 -5.07 -20.01 -7.01
C ARG A 136 -5.67 -19.71 -5.64
N ARG A 137 -4.89 -19.09 -4.74
CA ARG A 137 -5.40 -18.63 -3.44
C ARG A 137 -6.57 -17.65 -3.60
N TRP A 138 -6.43 -16.65 -4.46
CA TRP A 138 -7.47 -15.64 -4.71
C TRP A 138 -8.72 -16.24 -5.37
N GLN A 139 -8.56 -17.23 -6.24
CA GLN A 139 -9.68 -17.98 -6.82
C GLN A 139 -10.44 -18.76 -5.74
N LYS A 140 -9.74 -19.48 -4.85
CA LYS A 140 -10.35 -20.20 -3.71
C LYS A 140 -11.06 -19.26 -2.73
N LEU A 141 -10.57 -18.03 -2.60
CA LEU A 141 -11.20 -16.98 -1.77
C LEU A 141 -12.44 -16.34 -2.44
N GLY A 142 -12.67 -16.59 -3.74
CA GLY A 142 -13.74 -15.94 -4.50
C GLY A 142 -13.46 -14.47 -4.82
N ILE A 143 -12.22 -13.99 -4.68
CA ILE A 143 -11.84 -12.59 -4.92
C ILE A 143 -11.16 -12.37 -6.28
N TRP A 144 -10.71 -13.45 -6.93
CA TRP A 144 -10.09 -13.37 -8.26
C TRP A 144 -11.11 -12.92 -9.31
N ASN A 145 -10.77 -11.88 -10.08
CA ASN A 145 -11.57 -11.45 -11.23
C ASN A 145 -11.07 -12.17 -12.50
N PRO A 146 -11.90 -12.97 -13.19
CA PRO A 146 -11.50 -13.66 -14.43
C PRO A 146 -11.04 -12.73 -15.56
N ALA A 147 -11.40 -11.45 -15.53
CA ALA A 147 -10.96 -10.47 -16.52
C ALA A 147 -9.50 -10.04 -16.33
N TRP A 148 -8.89 -10.31 -15.18
CA TRP A 148 -7.49 -9.98 -14.92
C TRP A 148 -6.55 -10.92 -15.69
N GLY A 149 -5.48 -10.34 -16.22
CA GLY A 149 -4.43 -11.05 -16.94
C GLY A 149 -3.38 -11.67 -16.01
N PHE A 150 -2.20 -11.89 -16.57
CA PHE A 150 -1.03 -12.42 -15.86
C PHE A 150 0.01 -11.29 -15.67
N PRO A 151 -0.06 -10.56 -14.55
CA PRO A 151 0.68 -9.31 -14.41
C PRO A 151 2.19 -9.53 -14.43
N GLY A 152 2.90 -8.55 -14.98
CA GLY A 152 4.36 -8.55 -15.10
C GLY A 152 4.91 -9.23 -16.36
N ARG A 153 4.14 -10.06 -17.08
CA ARG A 153 4.61 -10.58 -18.39
C ARG A 153 4.52 -9.54 -19.50
N ASN A 154 3.68 -8.52 -19.36
CA ASN A 154 3.45 -7.45 -20.34
C ASN A 154 2.95 -7.93 -21.71
N ALA A 155 2.09 -8.96 -21.76
CA ALA A 155 1.59 -9.51 -23.02
C ALA A 155 0.25 -8.89 -23.46
N GLY A 156 -0.51 -8.27 -22.54
CA GLY A 156 -1.78 -7.65 -22.88
C GLY A 156 -2.22 -6.56 -21.91
N PRO A 157 -3.29 -5.80 -22.25
CA PRO A 157 -3.80 -4.73 -21.40
C PRO A 157 -4.29 -5.24 -20.05
N ASN A 158 -4.81 -6.47 -19.99
CA ASN A 158 -5.30 -7.09 -18.76
C ASN A 158 -4.17 -7.41 -17.75
N ASP A 159 -2.91 -7.39 -18.17
CA ASP A 159 -1.74 -7.57 -17.28
C ASP A 159 -1.43 -6.28 -16.48
N LYS A 160 -2.05 -5.15 -16.82
CA LYS A 160 -1.83 -3.84 -16.18
C LYS A 160 -2.63 -3.73 -14.88
N THR A 161 -1.99 -4.01 -13.76
CA THR A 161 -2.65 -4.07 -12.45
C THR A 161 -3.29 -2.77 -11.97
N TYR A 162 -2.82 -1.62 -12.42
CA TYR A 162 -3.46 -0.32 -12.11
C TYR A 162 -4.84 -0.15 -12.75
N THR A 163 -5.18 -0.97 -13.75
CA THR A 163 -6.53 -0.99 -14.37
C THR A 163 -7.47 -1.97 -13.67
N TRP A 164 -6.97 -2.76 -12.73
CA TRP A 164 -7.75 -3.79 -12.08
C TRP A 164 -8.80 -3.21 -11.14
N ASN A 165 -9.96 -3.86 -11.13
CA ASN A 165 -11.06 -3.61 -10.21
C ASN A 165 -11.50 -4.92 -9.60
N TRP A 166 -11.87 -4.86 -8.32
CA TRP A 166 -12.65 -5.92 -7.70
C TRP A 166 -13.88 -6.24 -8.54
N TRP A 167 -14.23 -7.51 -8.70
CA TRP A 167 -15.31 -7.92 -9.60
C TRP A 167 -16.69 -7.42 -9.14
N TRP A 168 -16.84 -7.06 -7.86
CA TRP A 168 -18.05 -6.45 -7.29
C TRP A 168 -18.09 -4.91 -7.42
N ARG A 169 -17.15 -4.32 -8.16
CA ARG A 169 -17.07 -2.87 -8.42
C ARG A 169 -17.34 -2.55 -9.89
N GLN A 170 -17.72 -1.30 -10.14
CA GLN A 170 -17.94 -0.82 -11.51
C GLN A 170 -16.60 -0.82 -12.28
N PRO A 171 -16.63 -1.10 -13.59
CA PRO A 171 -15.44 -1.00 -14.42
C PRO A 171 -14.94 0.45 -14.48
N GLY A 172 -13.64 0.67 -14.32
CA GLY A 172 -13.04 2.02 -14.37
C GLY A 172 -11.63 2.14 -13.78
N GLY A 173 -11.21 1.17 -12.97
CA GLY A 173 -9.93 1.15 -12.27
C GLY A 173 -10.15 1.52 -10.82
N PHE A 174 -9.53 0.80 -9.88
CA PHE A 174 -9.70 1.09 -8.46
C PHE A 174 -9.03 2.43 -8.17
N THR A 175 -9.83 3.44 -7.81
CA THR A 175 -9.30 4.78 -7.59
C THR A 175 -8.84 4.96 -6.15
N ASN A 176 -7.86 5.83 -5.94
CA ASN A 176 -7.44 6.24 -4.60
C ASN A 176 -8.60 6.85 -3.80
N ILE A 177 -9.54 7.54 -4.47
CA ILE A 177 -10.72 8.13 -3.82
C ILE A 177 -11.62 7.04 -3.23
N GLU A 178 -11.91 5.98 -3.99
CA GLU A 178 -12.70 4.85 -3.50
C GLU A 178 -12.01 4.10 -2.36
N GLY A 179 -10.69 3.89 -2.49
CA GLY A 179 -9.89 3.30 -1.43
C GLY A 179 -9.94 4.11 -0.15
N LYS A 180 -9.73 5.43 -0.24
CA LYS A 180 -9.84 6.35 0.89
C LYS A 180 -11.22 6.28 1.56
N GLN A 181 -12.31 6.31 0.79
CA GLN A 181 -13.68 6.20 1.32
C GLN A 181 -13.93 4.91 2.10
N LEU A 182 -13.38 3.79 1.63
CA LEU A 182 -13.48 2.51 2.35
C LEU A 182 -12.72 2.52 3.67
N ILE A 183 -11.54 3.14 3.70
CA ILE A 183 -10.73 3.26 4.91
C ILE A 183 -11.37 4.24 5.89
N ASP A 184 -11.90 5.37 5.41
CA ASP A 184 -12.68 6.32 6.23
C ASP A 184 -13.84 5.59 6.93
N ARG A 185 -14.58 4.72 6.22
CA ARG A 185 -15.63 3.89 6.81
C ARG A 185 -15.10 2.97 7.92
N ALA A 186 -13.94 2.35 7.72
CA ALA A 186 -13.32 1.49 8.74
C ALA A 186 -12.87 2.30 9.98
N LEU A 187 -12.29 3.49 9.77
CA LEU A 187 -11.87 4.40 10.84
C LEU A 187 -13.06 4.94 11.64
N LEU A 188 -14.19 5.23 10.99
CA LEU A 188 -15.41 5.67 11.68
C LEU A 188 -15.93 4.62 12.67
N LEU A 189 -15.79 3.33 12.36
CA LEU A 189 -16.14 2.24 13.28
C LEU A 189 -15.21 2.16 14.50
N ARG A 190 -14.05 2.83 14.43
CA ARG A 190 -12.97 2.83 15.43
C ARG A 190 -12.79 4.19 16.11
N GLN A 191 -13.63 5.18 15.80
CA GLN A 191 -13.43 6.59 16.18
C GLN A 191 -13.31 6.86 17.68
N ASN A 192 -13.83 5.96 18.52
CA ASN A 192 -13.84 6.09 19.98
C ASN A 192 -12.87 5.13 20.68
N LEU A 193 -12.05 4.39 19.93
CA LEU A 193 -11.11 3.43 20.50
C LEU A 193 -9.86 4.14 20.99
N ARG A 194 -9.44 3.80 22.21
CA ARG A 194 -8.15 4.20 22.76
C ARG A 194 -7.02 3.38 22.14
N ARG A 195 -5.79 3.79 22.44
CA ARG A 195 -4.59 3.08 21.99
C ARG A 195 -4.61 1.62 22.44
N GLY A 196 -4.35 0.69 21.52
CA GLY A 196 -4.35 -0.75 21.77
C GLY A 196 -5.74 -1.41 21.85
N GLU A 197 -6.82 -0.64 21.99
CA GLU A 197 -8.17 -1.18 21.95
C GLU A 197 -8.55 -1.68 20.56
N SER A 198 -9.37 -2.73 20.50
CA SER A 198 -9.86 -3.28 19.24
C SER A 198 -11.29 -3.78 19.38
N VAL A 199 -12.03 -3.70 18.27
CA VAL A 199 -13.40 -4.18 18.18
C VAL A 199 -13.35 -5.62 17.69
N PRO A 200 -14.05 -6.55 18.35
CA PRO A 200 -14.17 -7.92 17.86
C PRO A 200 -14.64 -7.94 16.41
N VAL A 201 -13.84 -8.57 15.56
CA VAL A 201 -14.11 -8.65 14.14
C VAL A 201 -15.01 -9.84 13.90
N LEU A 202 -16.22 -9.61 13.40
CA LEU A 202 -17.09 -10.72 13.03
C LEU A 202 -16.42 -11.52 11.89
N PRO A 203 -16.25 -12.85 12.04
CA PRO A 203 -15.73 -13.69 10.97
C PRO A 203 -16.66 -13.60 9.76
N ARG A 204 -16.08 -13.42 8.57
CA ARG A 204 -16.84 -13.40 7.31
C ARG A 204 -16.24 -14.41 6.37
N SER A 205 -17.02 -15.43 6.01
CA SER A 205 -16.62 -16.49 5.08
C SER A 205 -16.28 -15.98 3.68
N HIS A 206 -15.90 -16.90 2.79
CA HIS A 206 -15.59 -16.63 1.38
C HIS A 206 -16.69 -15.84 0.67
N LEU A 207 -16.30 -15.05 -0.33
CA LEU A 207 -17.26 -14.36 -1.19
C LEU A 207 -17.93 -15.37 -2.13
N GLN A 208 -19.25 -15.31 -2.20
CA GLN A 208 -20.07 -16.03 -3.17
C GLN A 208 -20.50 -15.10 -4.31
N HIS A 209 -20.96 -15.68 -5.43
CA HIS A 209 -21.37 -14.91 -6.61
C HIS A 209 -22.54 -13.95 -6.37
N ASP A 210 -23.38 -14.21 -5.37
CA ASP A 210 -24.50 -13.37 -4.94
C ASP A 210 -24.11 -12.32 -3.88
N THR A 211 -22.83 -12.24 -3.52
CA THR A 211 -22.36 -11.29 -2.51
C THR A 211 -22.56 -9.85 -2.99
N THR A 212 -23.23 -9.05 -2.18
CA THR A 212 -23.41 -7.62 -2.47
C THR A 212 -22.08 -6.86 -2.35
N PRO A 213 -21.91 -5.73 -3.06
CA PRO A 213 -20.69 -4.92 -2.95
C PRO A 213 -20.34 -4.52 -1.50
N SER A 214 -21.35 -4.14 -0.68
CA SER A 214 -21.08 -3.79 0.72
C SER A 214 -20.65 -4.99 1.56
N GLN A 215 -21.14 -6.21 1.29
CA GLN A 215 -20.67 -7.41 1.98
C GLN A 215 -19.23 -7.73 1.59
N ALA A 216 -18.88 -7.58 0.31
CA ALA A 216 -17.53 -7.81 -0.19
C ALA A 216 -16.52 -6.77 0.32
N ASP A 217 -16.90 -5.50 0.40
CA ASP A 217 -16.09 -4.47 1.05
C ASP A 217 -15.87 -4.79 2.52
N SER A 218 -16.94 -5.18 3.22
CA SER A 218 -16.82 -5.53 4.63
C SER A 218 -15.98 -6.80 4.84
N PHE A 219 -15.94 -7.72 3.87
CA PHE A 219 -15.01 -8.85 3.88
C PHE A 219 -13.56 -8.37 3.84
N LEU A 220 -13.20 -7.46 2.93
CA LEU A 220 -11.84 -6.88 2.86
C LEU A 220 -11.46 -6.16 4.15
N LEU A 221 -12.35 -5.30 4.65
CA LEU A 221 -12.11 -4.48 5.85
C LEU A 221 -12.04 -5.32 7.14
N SER A 222 -12.48 -6.58 7.10
CA SER A 222 -12.41 -7.48 8.24
C SER A 222 -11.19 -8.39 8.22
N ARG A 223 -10.27 -8.27 7.23
CA ARG A 223 -9.13 -9.21 7.12
C ARG A 223 -8.00 -8.87 8.11
N PRO A 224 -7.28 -9.86 8.64
CA PRO A 224 -6.13 -9.63 9.52
C PRO A 224 -5.08 -8.70 8.91
N TRP A 225 -4.70 -8.90 7.65
CA TRP A 225 -3.71 -8.05 6.98
C TRP A 225 -4.16 -6.57 6.93
N PHE A 226 -5.45 -6.32 6.73
CA PHE A 226 -6.00 -4.99 6.62
C PHE A 226 -6.02 -4.31 7.99
N LEU A 227 -6.55 -4.98 9.01
CA LEU A 227 -6.62 -4.40 10.36
C LEU A 227 -5.25 -4.17 10.97
N TYR A 228 -4.27 -5.04 10.71
CA TYR A 228 -2.91 -4.80 11.19
C TYR A 228 -2.30 -3.55 10.55
N ARG A 229 -2.50 -3.36 9.23
CA ARG A 229 -2.07 -2.13 8.53
C ARG A 229 -2.81 -0.91 9.08
N LEU A 230 -4.11 -1.01 9.31
CA LEU A 230 -4.92 0.06 9.88
C LEU A 230 -4.43 0.48 11.27
N GLU A 231 -4.28 -0.47 12.19
CA GLU A 231 -3.78 -0.21 13.55
C GLU A 231 -2.33 0.31 13.53
N SER A 232 -1.49 -0.16 12.61
CA SER A 232 -0.13 0.36 12.41
C SER A 232 -0.11 1.79 11.90
N SER A 233 -1.02 2.15 10.99
CA SER A 233 -1.15 3.51 10.48
C SER A 233 -1.76 4.45 11.53
N GLU A 234 -2.77 4.01 12.29
CA GLU A 234 -3.30 4.76 13.44
C GLU A 234 -2.18 5.08 14.45
N GLU A 235 -1.39 4.08 14.85
CA GLU A 235 -0.28 4.28 15.79
C GLU A 235 0.81 5.20 15.20
N SER A 236 1.08 5.09 13.90
CA SER A 236 2.03 5.99 13.22
C SER A 236 1.57 7.44 13.22
N GLU A 237 0.28 7.69 12.96
CA GLU A 237 -0.25 9.05 12.96
C GLU A 237 -0.29 9.65 14.36
N LYS A 238 -0.74 8.89 15.37
CA LYS A 238 -0.71 9.35 16.76
C LYS A 238 0.70 9.69 17.25
N HIS A 239 1.71 8.99 16.74
CA HIS A 239 3.10 9.27 17.13
C HIS A 239 3.57 10.68 16.73
N TYR A 240 2.96 11.30 15.71
CA TYR A 240 3.25 12.71 15.37
C TYR A 240 2.83 13.71 16.46
N ARG A 241 1.98 13.31 17.43
CA ARG A 241 1.64 14.15 18.60
C ARG A 241 2.84 14.50 19.47
N LEU A 242 3.91 13.71 19.43
CA LEU A 242 5.10 13.90 20.28
C LEU A 242 6.04 15.01 19.77
N ASP A 243 5.77 15.59 18.59
CA ASP A 243 6.58 16.65 17.95
C ASP A 243 8.09 16.35 17.92
N LEU A 244 8.43 15.07 17.74
CA LEU A 244 9.82 14.62 17.76
C LEU A 244 10.55 14.99 16.46
N PRO A 245 11.84 15.37 16.53
CA PRO A 245 12.61 15.76 15.36
C PRO A 245 12.64 14.65 14.29
N PRO A 246 12.73 15.01 13.00
CA PRO A 246 12.58 14.06 11.89
C PRO A 246 13.61 12.91 11.83
N GLN A 247 14.69 12.97 12.61
CA GLN A 247 15.85 12.09 12.47
C GLN A 247 15.79 10.79 13.31
N ASP A 248 14.77 10.58 14.13
CA ASP A 248 14.64 9.34 14.91
C ASP A 248 14.16 8.18 13.99
N PRO A 249 14.82 7.00 13.97
CA PRO A 249 14.39 5.81 13.22
C PRO A 249 13.06 5.21 13.72
N ARG A 250 11.97 5.94 13.46
CA ARG A 250 10.59 5.78 13.96
C ARG A 250 9.75 4.58 13.47
N PRO A 251 9.87 4.05 12.23
CA PRO A 251 8.85 3.11 11.72
C PRO A 251 8.87 1.71 12.34
N LYS A 252 10.04 1.22 12.78
CA LYS A 252 10.19 -0.18 13.22
C LYS A 252 9.65 -0.41 14.63
N THR A 253 9.76 0.57 15.52
CA THR A 253 9.29 0.48 16.92
C THR A 253 7.76 0.47 17.01
N LEU A 254 7.08 1.26 16.18
CA LEU A 254 5.62 1.35 16.18
C LEU A 254 4.95 0.04 15.76
N ARG A 255 5.45 -0.60 14.69
CA ARG A 255 4.96 -1.93 14.26
C ARG A 255 5.21 -3.02 15.31
N GLN A 256 6.25 -2.87 16.13
CA GLN A 256 6.53 -3.78 17.25
C GLN A 256 5.50 -3.62 18.37
N HIS A 257 5.07 -2.38 18.68
CA HIS A 257 3.99 -2.15 19.64
C HIS A 257 2.67 -2.77 19.19
N VAL A 258 2.25 -2.49 17.95
CA VAL A 258 1.01 -3.10 17.40
C VAL A 258 1.10 -4.62 17.39
N ARG A 259 2.27 -5.18 17.05
CA ARG A 259 2.49 -6.62 17.17
C ARG A 259 2.35 -7.13 18.60
N ALA A 260 2.90 -6.43 19.59
CA ALA A 260 2.79 -6.83 20.99
C ALA A 260 1.31 -6.88 21.40
N TRP A 261 0.51 -5.86 21.05
CA TRP A 261 -0.93 -5.88 21.30
C TRP A 261 -1.63 -7.08 20.64
N TRP A 262 -1.31 -7.37 19.38
CA TRP A 262 -1.87 -8.54 18.69
C TRP A 262 -1.47 -9.87 19.35
N LYS A 263 -0.26 -9.97 19.91
CA LYS A 263 0.17 -11.14 20.68
C LYS A 263 -0.61 -11.27 21.98
N ASP A 264 -0.75 -10.17 22.71
CA ASP A 264 -1.45 -10.14 24.00
C ASP A 264 -2.95 -10.48 23.84
N ARG A 265 -3.58 -10.04 22.74
CA ARG A 265 -4.96 -10.40 22.38
C ARG A 265 -5.13 -11.83 21.84
N GLY A 266 -4.03 -12.51 21.49
CA GLY A 266 -4.05 -13.83 20.85
C GLY A 266 -4.39 -13.81 19.36
N ASP A 267 -4.39 -12.63 18.72
CA ASP A 267 -4.63 -12.43 17.30
C ASP A 267 -3.41 -12.77 16.43
N TRP A 268 -2.20 -12.62 17.01
CA TRP A 268 -0.95 -12.91 16.32
C TRP A 268 -0.77 -14.42 16.08
N ARG A 269 -0.27 -14.78 14.90
CA ARG A 269 0.12 -16.16 14.56
C ARG A 269 1.61 -16.27 14.32
N ASP A 270 2.18 -17.43 14.63
CA ASP A 270 3.61 -17.67 14.52
C ASP A 270 4.12 -17.66 13.06
N ASP A 271 3.22 -17.89 12.10
CA ASP A 271 3.51 -17.85 10.67
C ASP A 271 3.47 -16.42 10.08
N PHE A 272 3.11 -15.40 10.86
CA PHE A 272 3.13 -14.01 10.40
C PHE A 272 4.55 -13.45 10.30
N SER A 273 4.82 -12.67 9.25
CA SER A 273 6.13 -12.03 9.05
C SER A 273 6.41 -11.02 10.16
N THR A 274 7.58 -11.13 10.77
CA THR A 274 8.06 -10.17 11.78
C THR A 274 8.51 -8.84 11.17
N ILE A 275 8.66 -8.76 9.85
CA ILE A 275 9.09 -7.54 9.15
C ILE A 275 7.89 -6.84 8.53
N ASP A 276 7.06 -7.61 7.84
CA ASP A 276 6.01 -7.06 6.99
C ASP A 276 4.60 -7.18 7.59
N GLY A 277 4.43 -7.91 8.70
CA GLY A 277 3.14 -8.14 9.33
C GLY A 277 2.36 -9.34 8.75
N PRO A 278 1.07 -9.48 9.09
CA PRO A 278 0.22 -10.53 8.56
C PRO A 278 -0.18 -10.27 7.10
N LEU A 279 -0.18 -11.32 6.30
CA LEU A 279 -0.88 -11.39 5.00
C LEU A 279 -2.09 -12.34 5.03
N ALA A 280 -2.51 -12.76 6.22
CA ALA A 280 -3.57 -13.75 6.32
C ALA A 280 -4.91 -13.19 5.87
N TRP A 281 -5.61 -14.00 5.07
CA TRP A 281 -6.95 -13.74 4.58
C TRP A 281 -8.06 -14.23 5.52
N LYS A 282 -7.73 -14.94 6.59
CA LYS A 282 -8.70 -15.45 7.56
C LYS A 282 -8.17 -15.31 8.98
N TRP A 283 -9.08 -15.09 9.92
CA TRP A 283 -8.77 -15.20 11.35
C TRP A 283 -8.61 -16.65 11.76
N ARG A 284 -7.84 -16.90 12.84
CA ARG A 284 -7.66 -18.25 13.40
C ARG A 284 -9.00 -18.91 13.79
N HIS A 285 -9.96 -18.10 14.22
CA HIS A 285 -11.27 -18.55 14.70
C HIS A 285 -12.36 -18.52 13.62
N GLU A 286 -12.03 -18.20 12.36
CA GLU A 286 -12.99 -18.15 11.25
C GLU A 286 -13.26 -19.55 10.69
N SER A 287 -14.54 -19.92 10.58
CA SER A 287 -14.98 -21.22 10.03
C SER A 287 -15.39 -21.11 8.54
N PRO A 288 -15.24 -22.19 7.75
CA PRO A 288 -14.67 -23.48 8.11
C PRO A 288 -13.14 -23.40 8.24
N SER A 289 -12.62 -24.13 9.23
CA SER A 289 -11.21 -24.49 9.36
C SER A 289 -10.97 -25.79 8.57
N PRO A 290 -9.95 -25.87 7.71
CA PRO A 290 -8.78 -24.99 7.64
C PRO A 290 -8.98 -23.80 6.68
N GLU A 291 -7.97 -22.92 6.65
CA GLU A 291 -7.77 -21.89 5.63
C GLU A 291 -8.09 -22.41 4.21
N PRO A 292 -8.42 -21.56 3.21
CA PRO A 292 -8.29 -22.03 1.83
C PRO A 292 -6.86 -22.55 1.72
N GLU A 293 -6.68 -23.83 1.34
CA GLU A 293 -5.45 -24.59 1.53
C GLU A 293 -4.21 -23.67 1.48
N PRO A 294 -3.41 -23.61 2.56
CA PRO A 294 -2.25 -22.73 2.60
C PRO A 294 -1.46 -22.92 1.32
N LEU A 295 -1.30 -21.82 0.55
CA LEU A 295 -0.62 -21.72 -0.75
C LEU A 295 0.00 -23.05 -1.13
N GLU A 296 -0.72 -23.90 -1.88
CA GLU A 296 -0.43 -25.34 -2.13
C GLU A 296 0.88 -25.70 -1.48
N HIS A 297 0.86 -26.32 -0.27
CA HIS A 297 2.05 -26.59 0.54
C HIS A 297 3.11 -27.26 -0.34
N PHE A 298 3.85 -26.41 -1.02
CA PHE A 298 5.00 -26.73 -1.79
C PHE A 298 6.05 -26.76 -0.70
N GLU A 299 6.01 -27.83 0.08
CA GLU A 299 7.10 -28.17 0.94
C GLU A 299 8.16 -28.76 0.03
N PRO A 300 9.33 -28.13 -0.11
CA PRO A 300 10.45 -28.70 -0.83
C PRO A 300 10.98 -29.88 -0.02
N THR A 301 10.27 -31.00 -0.01
CA THR A 301 10.59 -32.17 0.82
C THR A 301 11.37 -33.24 0.06
N SER A 302 11.38 -33.21 -1.28
CA SER A 302 12.26 -34.08 -2.06
C SER A 302 13.44 -33.30 -2.63
N ASP A 303 14.63 -33.85 -2.43
CA ASP A 303 15.87 -33.46 -3.12
C ASP A 303 15.87 -33.95 -4.60
N GLU A 304 14.73 -34.41 -5.11
CA GLU A 304 14.61 -34.99 -6.45
C GLU A 304 14.54 -33.91 -7.53
N GLU A 305 15.18 -34.21 -8.66
CA GLU A 305 15.35 -33.36 -9.85
C GLU A 305 14.03 -33.08 -10.61
N ASP A 306 12.88 -33.40 -10.03
CA ASP A 306 11.58 -33.24 -10.69
C ASP A 306 11.30 -31.76 -10.99
N ASN A 307 10.93 -31.50 -12.24
CA ASN A 307 10.45 -30.20 -12.67
C ASN A 307 9.04 -29.99 -12.08
N PRO A 308 8.88 -29.26 -10.96
CA PRO A 308 7.60 -29.10 -10.27
C PRO A 308 6.52 -28.49 -11.16
N ILE A 309 6.92 -27.74 -12.20
CA ILE A 309 5.99 -27.03 -13.09
C ILE A 309 5.22 -28.05 -13.94
N GLU A 310 5.82 -29.20 -14.26
CA GLU A 310 5.20 -30.22 -15.12
C GLU A 310 4.10 -31.02 -14.41
N THR A 311 4.19 -31.16 -13.08
CA THR A 311 3.17 -31.86 -12.28
C THR A 311 2.06 -30.93 -11.79
N MET A 312 2.24 -29.61 -11.98
CA MET A 312 1.25 -28.63 -11.59
C MET A 312 0.14 -28.52 -12.63
N GLU A 313 -1.09 -28.44 -12.14
CA GLU A 313 -2.19 -27.96 -12.94
C GLU A 313 -2.00 -26.46 -13.24
N LEU A 314 -1.88 -26.12 -14.52
CA LEU A 314 -1.67 -24.78 -15.04
C LEU A 314 -2.88 -24.32 -15.85
N THR A 315 -3.22 -23.04 -15.73
CA THR A 315 -4.21 -22.40 -16.61
C THR A 315 -3.61 -22.11 -17.98
N PRO A 316 -4.42 -21.96 -19.05
CA PRO A 316 -3.91 -21.62 -20.38
C PRO A 316 -2.96 -20.41 -20.37
N SER A 317 -3.32 -19.34 -19.65
CA SER A 317 -2.45 -18.15 -19.54
C SER A 317 -1.08 -18.41 -18.91
N GLU A 318 -0.98 -19.39 -18.01
CA GLU A 318 0.27 -19.78 -17.35
C GLU A 318 1.12 -20.67 -18.27
N ILE A 319 0.48 -21.59 -18.99
CA ILE A 319 1.11 -22.43 -20.02
C ILE A 319 1.67 -21.53 -21.12
N ASP A 320 0.87 -20.62 -21.68
CA ASP A 320 1.30 -19.65 -22.70
C ASP A 320 2.52 -18.85 -22.22
N ALA A 321 2.54 -18.46 -20.94
CA ALA A 321 3.67 -17.73 -20.37
C ALA A 321 4.94 -18.60 -20.27
N LEU A 322 4.82 -19.88 -19.93
CA LEU A 322 5.94 -20.82 -19.85
C LEU A 322 6.49 -21.18 -21.22
N GLU A 323 5.60 -21.45 -22.19
CA GLU A 323 5.99 -21.70 -23.57
C GLU A 323 6.68 -20.47 -24.17
N ALA A 324 6.12 -19.27 -23.96
CA ALA A 324 6.74 -18.03 -24.40
C ALA A 324 8.10 -17.78 -23.74
N ILE A 325 8.38 -18.26 -22.53
CA ILE A 325 9.71 -18.15 -21.92
C ILE A 325 10.76 -18.92 -22.72
N GLU A 326 10.36 -19.97 -23.44
CA GLU A 326 11.30 -20.78 -24.22
C GLU A 326 11.66 -20.19 -25.57
N LEU A 327 10.81 -19.33 -26.12
CA LEU A 327 10.99 -18.73 -27.43
C LEU A 327 12.25 -17.84 -27.52
N PRO A 328 12.86 -17.74 -28.70
CA PRO A 328 13.91 -16.75 -28.97
C PRO A 328 13.42 -15.33 -28.73
N SER A 329 14.32 -14.42 -28.32
CA SER A 329 13.96 -13.02 -28.04
C SER A 329 13.29 -12.28 -29.21
N SER A 330 13.53 -12.71 -30.45
CA SER A 330 12.92 -12.15 -31.67
C SER A 330 11.43 -12.47 -31.83
N GLU A 331 10.94 -13.50 -31.13
CA GLU A 331 9.54 -13.96 -31.19
C GLU A 331 8.75 -13.54 -29.94
N LEU A 332 9.41 -12.95 -28.94
CA LEU A 332 8.77 -12.48 -27.72
C LEU A 332 8.01 -11.17 -27.99
N PRO A 333 6.85 -10.97 -27.34
CA PRO A 333 6.21 -9.66 -27.33
C PRO A 333 7.14 -8.55 -26.86
N ASP A 334 6.92 -7.34 -27.36
CA ASP A 334 7.63 -6.16 -26.88
C ASP A 334 7.49 -6.03 -25.36
N LYS A 335 8.62 -5.79 -24.68
CA LYS A 335 8.71 -5.67 -23.21
C LYS A 335 8.32 -6.94 -22.43
N PHE A 336 8.28 -8.11 -23.06
CA PHE A 336 7.94 -9.36 -22.37
C PHE A 336 8.86 -9.61 -21.15
N TRP A 337 8.27 -9.77 -19.96
CA TRP A 337 8.98 -9.89 -18.68
C TRP A 337 10.02 -8.79 -18.38
N THR A 338 9.90 -7.63 -19.03
CA THR A 338 10.96 -6.61 -19.00
C THR A 338 10.46 -5.33 -18.34
N ILE A 339 11.30 -4.76 -17.46
CA ILE A 339 11.12 -3.44 -16.86
C ILE A 339 11.88 -2.45 -17.74
N SER A 340 11.14 -1.56 -18.39
CA SER A 340 11.68 -0.52 -19.25
C SER A 340 12.05 0.72 -18.43
N PRO A 341 13.02 1.53 -18.88
CA PRO A 341 13.23 2.86 -18.31
C PRO A 341 11.94 3.68 -18.35
N GLY A 342 11.52 4.20 -17.20
CA GLY A 342 10.27 4.97 -17.06
C GLY A 342 9.04 4.14 -16.69
N ASP A 343 9.13 2.79 -16.68
CA ASP A 343 8.06 1.98 -16.09
C ASP A 343 8.00 2.26 -14.58
N HIS A 344 6.78 2.44 -14.07
CA HIS A 344 6.55 2.70 -12.65
C HIS A 344 6.24 1.39 -11.91
N PRO A 345 6.64 1.26 -10.63
CA PRO A 345 6.29 0.11 -9.80
C PRO A 345 4.76 -0.05 -9.67
N PRO A 346 4.28 -1.26 -9.31
CA PRO A 346 5.06 -2.39 -8.82
C PRO A 346 5.75 -3.25 -9.90
N PHE A 347 6.91 -3.82 -9.57
CA PHE A 347 7.64 -4.78 -10.42
C PHE A 347 7.51 -6.19 -9.87
N PHE A 348 6.82 -7.05 -10.60
CA PHE A 348 6.48 -8.40 -10.14
C PHE A 348 7.68 -9.36 -10.18
N PRO A 349 7.70 -10.38 -9.28
CA PRO A 349 8.74 -11.41 -9.29
C PRO A 349 8.95 -12.03 -10.67
N GLY A 350 10.19 -12.13 -11.13
CA GLY A 350 10.53 -12.67 -12.44
C GLY A 350 10.67 -11.64 -13.57
N GLN A 351 10.22 -10.40 -13.37
CA GLN A 351 10.54 -9.31 -14.29
C GLN A 351 12.03 -8.92 -14.19
N GLN A 352 12.60 -8.50 -15.31
CA GLN A 352 14.03 -8.16 -15.42
C GLN A 352 14.21 -6.77 -16.04
N THR A 353 15.22 -6.02 -15.62
CA THR A 353 15.53 -4.73 -16.25
C THR A 353 16.00 -4.91 -17.69
N ALA A 354 15.51 -4.05 -18.59
CA ALA A 354 15.95 -4.05 -19.97
C ALA A 354 17.48 -3.83 -20.05
N PRO A 355 18.21 -4.58 -20.90
CA PRO A 355 19.63 -4.31 -21.11
C PRO A 355 19.82 -2.91 -21.69
N ALA A 356 20.79 -2.16 -21.16
CA ALA A 356 21.02 -0.74 -21.45
C ALA A 356 21.18 -0.41 -22.94
N HIS A 357 21.59 -1.38 -23.77
CA HIS A 357 21.78 -1.20 -25.22
C HIS A 357 20.49 -0.91 -26.01
N HIS A 358 19.31 -1.23 -25.47
CA HIS A 358 18.03 -0.86 -26.11
C HIS A 358 17.52 0.53 -25.72
N ALA A 359 18.06 1.15 -24.68
CA ALA A 359 17.62 2.47 -24.22
C ALA A 359 18.04 3.62 -25.15
N ILE A 360 19.06 3.39 -26.00
CA ILE A 360 19.57 4.40 -26.94
C ILE A 360 18.68 4.48 -28.19
N ALA A 361 18.10 3.36 -28.64
CA ALA A 361 17.23 3.34 -29.83
C ALA A 361 15.86 3.98 -29.58
N ALA A 362 15.31 3.86 -28.37
CA ALA A 362 14.00 4.41 -28.02
C ALA A 362 13.99 5.93 -27.73
N ARG A 363 15.16 6.59 -27.69
CA ARG A 363 15.28 8.06 -27.57
C ARG A 363 15.54 8.76 -28.91
N ALA A 364 15.65 8.00 -30.00
CA ALA A 364 15.91 8.52 -31.35
C ALA A 364 14.64 8.66 -32.21
N HIS A 365 13.47 8.40 -31.63
CA HIS A 365 12.13 8.66 -32.17
C HIS A 365 11.32 9.41 -31.12
#